data_AF-A0ABD6B331-F1
#
_entry.id   AF-A0ABD6B331-F1
#
_cell.length_a   1.000
_cell.length_b   1.000
_cell.length_c   1.000
_cell.angle_alpha   90.00
_cell.angle_beta   90.00
_cell.angle_gamma   90.00
#
_symmetry.space_group_name_H-M   'P 1'
#
loop_
_entity.id
_entity.type
_entity.pdbx_description
1 polymer ?
#
loop_
_entity_poly.entity_id
_entity_poly.type
_entity_poly.pdbx_seq_one_letter_code
_entity_poly.pdbx_strand_id
1 'polypeptide(L)'
;GFGVAFLLSGQAEGALGHGLPVTFLAGSVAVTAMILPGVSGSLLLLLLGQYEYMIGHLSAFVDAVYAIATGEPAAVPPGTATIVTFLGGGVVGLFTVAHAVRWALEHRKRATMTFLVALVVGALRAPVVQTATRL
;
A
#
# COMPACT_ATOMS: atom_id res chain seq x y z
N GLY A 1 -14.79 -11.89 -24.19
CA GLY A 1 -13.86 -12.28 -23.11
C GLY A 1 -13.28 -11.06 -22.43
N PHE A 2 -12.25 -10.44 -23.03
CA PHE A 2 -11.53 -9.30 -22.46
C PHE A 2 -12.41 -8.09 -22.08
N GLY A 3 -13.29 -7.62 -22.97
CA GLY A 3 -14.16 -6.47 -22.66
C GLY A 3 -15.16 -6.72 -21.51
N VAL A 4 -15.70 -7.94 -21.43
CA VAL A 4 -16.58 -8.35 -20.32
C VAL A 4 -15.79 -8.47 -19.03
N ALA A 5 -14.58 -9.04 -19.05
CA ALA A 5 -13.70 -9.11 -17.90
C ALA A 5 -13.25 -7.71 -17.42
N PHE A 6 -12.96 -6.79 -18.35
CA PHE A 6 -12.56 -5.42 -18.05
C PHE A 6 -13.70 -4.62 -17.39
N LEU A 7 -14.92 -4.72 -17.92
CA LEU A 7 -16.09 -4.05 -17.34
C LEU A 7 -16.49 -4.66 -15.99
N LEU A 8 -16.44 -5.98 -15.85
CA LEU A 8 -16.70 -6.65 -14.58
C LEU A 8 -15.62 -6.37 -13.53
N SER A 9 -14.36 -6.17 -13.95
CA SER A 9 -13.25 -5.77 -13.07
C SER A 9 -13.51 -4.39 -12.46
N GLY A 10 -14.00 -3.42 -13.25
CA GLY A 10 -14.34 -2.09 -12.72
C GLY A 10 -15.54 -2.10 -11.76
N GLN A 11 -16.45 -3.06 -11.90
CA GLN A 11 -17.55 -3.28 -10.94
C GLN A 11 -17.12 -4.10 -9.71
N ALA A 12 -15.96 -4.77 -9.78
CA ALA A 12 -15.37 -5.51 -8.68
C ALA A 12 -14.50 -4.63 -7.78
N GLU A 13 -14.08 -3.43 -8.24
CA GLU A 13 -13.53 -2.34 -7.42
C GLU A 13 -14.59 -1.87 -6.41
N GLY A 14 -14.74 -2.62 -5.32
CA GLY A 14 -15.79 -2.44 -4.31
C GLY A 14 -16.43 -3.75 -3.84
N ALA A 15 -16.23 -4.86 -4.56
CA ALA A 15 -16.81 -6.16 -4.22
C ALA A 15 -16.25 -6.77 -2.91
N LEU A 16 -15.03 -6.40 -2.52
CA LEU A 16 -14.44 -6.81 -1.24
C LEU A 16 -15.05 -6.05 -0.04
N GLY A 17 -15.75 -4.93 -0.27
CA GLY A 17 -16.20 -4.02 0.77
C GLY A 17 -15.05 -3.30 1.49
N HIS A 18 -15.40 -2.52 2.50
CA HIS A 18 -14.45 -1.73 3.31
C HIS A 18 -14.32 -2.24 4.75
N GLY A 19 -14.56 -3.55 4.95
CA GLY A 19 -14.48 -4.17 6.26
C GLY A 19 -13.09 -4.04 6.88
N LEU A 20 -13.03 -4.10 8.22
CA LEU A 20 -11.76 -4.09 8.96
C LEU A 20 -10.79 -5.21 8.51
N PRO A 21 -11.24 -6.45 8.22
CA PRO A 21 -10.33 -7.49 7.70
C PRO A 21 -9.71 -7.13 6.35
N VAL A 22 -10.48 -6.50 5.47
CA VAL A 22 -10.00 -6.07 4.15
C VAL A 22 -9.01 -4.93 4.29
N THR A 23 -9.32 -3.97 5.15
CA THR A 23 -8.41 -2.86 5.50
C THR A 23 -7.09 -3.38 6.09
N PHE A 24 -7.16 -4.39 6.96
CA PHE A 24 -5.98 -5.02 7.54
C PHE A 24 -5.11 -5.66 6.46
N LEU A 25 -5.70 -6.49 5.59
CA LEU A 25 -4.98 -7.14 4.49
C LEU A 25 -4.42 -6.12 3.49
N ALA A 26 -5.19 -5.08 3.17
CA ALA A 26 -4.75 -3.99 2.31
C ALA A 26 -3.54 -3.28 2.91
N GLY A 27 -3.56 -2.99 4.21
CA GLY A 27 -2.41 -2.46 4.94
C GLY A 27 -1.21 -3.39 4.91
N SER A 28 -1.41 -4.69 5.18
CA SER A 28 -0.34 -5.69 5.11
C SER A 28 0.34 -5.72 3.76
N VAL A 29 -0.43 -5.77 2.66
CA VAL A 29 0.12 -5.85 1.30
C VAL A 29 0.75 -4.53 0.88
N ALA A 30 0.05 -3.41 1.07
CA ALA A 30 0.50 -2.10 0.61
C ALA A 30 1.77 -1.63 1.33
N VAL A 31 1.85 -1.78 2.66
CA VAL A 31 3.05 -1.39 3.43
C VAL A 31 4.22 -2.31 3.11
N THR A 32 3.97 -3.62 2.97
CA THR A 32 4.99 -4.58 2.55
C THR A 32 5.58 -4.25 1.19
N ALA A 33 4.73 -3.86 0.24
CA ALA A 33 5.15 -3.51 -1.09
C ALA A 33 6.10 -2.31 -1.13
N MET A 34 5.99 -1.38 -0.18
CA MET A 34 6.89 -0.24 -0.07
C MET A 34 8.32 -0.62 0.32
N ILE A 35 8.55 -1.83 0.85
CA ILE A 35 9.89 -2.34 1.19
C ILE A 35 10.62 -2.85 -0.05
N LEU A 36 9.88 -3.43 -1.01
CA LEU A 36 10.48 -3.97 -2.22
C LEU A 36 10.78 -2.83 -3.21
N PRO A 37 12.01 -2.72 -3.73
CA PRO A 37 12.32 -1.66 -4.67
C PRO A 37 11.41 -1.70 -5.92
N GLY A 38 11.02 -0.54 -6.45
CA GLY A 38 10.20 -0.49 -7.65
C GLY A 38 8.74 -0.99 -7.52
N VAL A 39 8.27 -1.42 -6.33
CA VAL A 39 6.86 -1.75 -6.09
C VAL A 39 6.18 -0.60 -5.33
N SER A 40 5.06 -0.11 -5.86
CA SER A 40 4.31 1.01 -5.26
C SER A 40 3.14 0.52 -4.41
N GLY A 41 3.17 0.84 -3.11
CA GLY A 41 2.07 0.54 -2.19
C GLY A 41 0.77 1.28 -2.53
N SER A 42 0.85 2.54 -3.02
CA SER A 42 -0.34 3.30 -3.40
C SER A 42 -1.03 2.73 -4.65
N LEU A 43 -0.25 2.21 -5.61
CA LEU A 43 -0.79 1.50 -6.77
C LEU A 43 -1.52 0.23 -6.34
N LEU A 44 -0.96 -0.54 -5.39
CA LEU A 44 -1.64 -1.71 -4.87
C LEU A 44 -2.94 -1.35 -4.14
N LEU A 45 -2.99 -0.25 -3.41
CA LEU A 45 -4.25 0.22 -2.81
C LEU A 45 -5.28 0.62 -3.85
N LEU A 46 -4.87 1.23 -4.97
CA LEU A 46 -5.76 1.53 -6.10
C LEU A 46 -6.33 0.24 -6.70
N LEU A 47 -5.46 -0.73 -6.99
CA LEU A 47 -5.87 -2.04 -7.52
C LEU A 47 -6.77 -2.83 -6.56
N LEU A 48 -6.63 -2.63 -5.25
CA LEU A 48 -7.49 -3.22 -4.23
C LEU A 48 -8.81 -2.45 -4.00
N GLY A 49 -9.01 -1.32 -4.68
CA GLY A 49 -10.17 -0.43 -4.48
C GLY A 49 -10.21 0.22 -3.09
N GLN A 50 -9.08 0.26 -2.37
CA GLN A 50 -9.00 0.81 -1.01
C GLN A 50 -8.34 2.19 -0.95
N TYR A 51 -7.77 2.68 -2.06
CA TYR A 51 -7.06 3.96 -2.08
C TYR A 51 -7.95 5.15 -1.66
N GLU A 52 -9.09 5.34 -2.32
CA GLU A 52 -10.02 6.45 -2.02
C GLU A 52 -10.61 6.33 -0.61
N TYR A 53 -10.93 5.11 -0.19
CA TYR A 53 -11.40 4.84 1.16
C TYR A 53 -10.36 5.22 2.22
N MET A 54 -9.08 4.88 1.99
CA MET A 54 -7.98 5.20 2.92
C MET A 54 -7.61 6.66 2.94
N ILE A 55 -7.52 7.32 1.79
CA ILE A 55 -7.17 8.74 1.77
C ILE A 55 -8.27 9.58 2.41
N GLY A 56 -9.55 9.25 2.19
CA GLY A 56 -10.68 9.94 2.85
C GLY A 56 -10.65 9.80 4.37
N HIS A 57 -10.42 8.58 4.89
CA HIS A 57 -10.30 8.36 6.33
C HIS A 57 -9.05 9.01 6.93
N LEU A 58 -7.93 9.02 6.20
CA LEU A 58 -6.70 9.67 6.65
C LEU A 58 -6.87 11.19 6.74
N SER A 59 -7.48 11.82 5.73
CA SER A 59 -7.75 13.26 5.74
C SER A 59 -8.67 13.65 6.90
N ALA A 60 -9.79 12.95 7.07
CA ALA A 60 -10.71 13.22 8.19
C ALA A 60 -10.05 13.03 9.57
N PHE A 61 -9.17 12.03 9.69
CA PHE A 61 -8.40 11.83 10.91
C PHE A 61 -7.42 12.97 11.16
N VAL A 62 -6.67 13.42 10.14
CA VAL A 62 -5.72 14.54 10.25
C VAL A 62 -6.44 15.83 10.61
N ASP A 63 -7.58 16.12 9.98
CA ASP A 63 -8.40 17.31 10.28
C ASP A 63 -8.89 17.28 11.72
N ALA A 64 -9.36 16.12 12.20
CA ALA A 64 -9.77 15.95 13.58
C ALA A 64 -8.61 16.11 14.56
N VAL A 65 -7.44 15.51 14.29
CA VAL A 65 -6.23 15.69 15.11
C VAL A 65 -5.82 17.17 15.17
N TYR A 66 -5.93 17.89 14.07
CA TYR A 66 -5.66 19.32 14.02
C TYR A 66 -6.65 20.12 14.88
N ALA A 67 -7.95 19.82 14.80
CA ALA A 67 -8.98 20.47 15.62
C ALA A 67 -8.74 20.28 17.13
N ILE A 68 -8.35 19.06 17.54
CA ILE A 68 -7.97 18.76 18.93
C ILE A 68 -6.77 19.59 19.35
N ALA A 69 -5.75 19.70 18.49
CA ALA A 69 -4.56 20.50 18.77
C ALA A 69 -4.87 22.00 18.93
N THR A 70 -5.94 22.50 18.30
CA THR A 70 -6.39 23.90 18.42
C THR A 70 -7.29 24.18 19.63
N GLY A 71 -7.63 23.17 20.44
CA GLY A 71 -8.34 23.35 21.71
C GLY A 71 -9.84 23.06 21.70
N GLU A 72 -10.36 22.46 20.62
CA GLU A 72 -11.75 21.98 20.56
C GLU A 72 -11.92 20.71 21.43
N PRO A 73 -12.99 20.57 22.23
CA PRO A 73 -13.25 19.38 23.03
C PRO A 73 -13.42 18.14 22.13
N ALA A 74 -12.55 17.16 22.34
CA ALA A 74 -12.30 16.09 21.40
C ALA A 74 -13.11 14.82 21.66
N ALA A 75 -13.93 14.41 20.68
CA ALA A 75 -14.32 13.01 20.51
C ALA A 75 -13.15 12.24 19.84
N VAL A 76 -13.17 10.90 19.93
CA VAL A 76 -12.20 10.06 19.20
C VAL A 76 -12.24 10.42 17.71
N PRO A 77 -11.09 10.74 17.06
CA PRO A 77 -11.08 11.11 15.66
C PRO A 77 -11.80 10.08 14.78
N PRO A 78 -12.67 10.50 13.86
CA PRO A 78 -13.33 9.59 12.94
C PRO A 78 -12.29 8.84 12.11
N GLY A 79 -12.55 7.55 11.84
CA GLY A 79 -11.60 6.71 11.09
C GLY A 79 -10.42 6.15 11.90
N THR A 80 -10.31 6.45 13.20
CA THR A 80 -9.25 5.89 14.07
C THR A 80 -9.18 4.36 13.99
N ALA A 81 -10.32 3.66 14.07
CA ALA A 81 -10.35 2.20 14.00
C ALA A 81 -9.80 1.67 12.66
N THR A 82 -10.16 2.33 11.55
CA THR A 82 -9.71 1.99 10.20
C THR A 82 -8.19 2.18 10.06
N ILE A 83 -7.67 3.32 10.51
CA ILE A 83 -6.24 3.64 10.45
C ILE A 83 -5.42 2.69 11.34
N VAL A 84 -5.86 2.46 12.57
CA VAL A 84 -5.18 1.52 13.49
C VAL A 84 -5.18 0.11 12.91
N THR A 85 -6.28 -0.32 12.29
CA THR A 85 -6.38 -1.64 11.63
C THR A 85 -5.44 -1.73 10.42
N PHE A 86 -5.40 -0.68 9.60
CA PHE A 86 -4.50 -0.59 8.44
C PHE A 86 -3.03 -0.67 8.88
N LEU A 87 -2.66 0.13 9.89
CA LEU A 87 -1.30 0.16 10.45
C LEU A 87 -0.94 -1.17 11.10
N GLY A 88 -1.86 -1.79 11.86
CA GLY A 88 -1.67 -3.11 12.43
C GLY A 88 -1.40 -4.16 11.34
N GLY A 89 -2.18 -4.12 10.26
CA GLY A 89 -1.94 -4.94 9.07
C GLY A 89 -0.57 -4.69 8.46
N GLY A 90 -0.21 -3.42 8.29
CA GLY A 90 1.08 -3.00 7.75
C GLY A 90 2.27 -3.48 8.57
N VAL A 91 2.20 -3.38 9.90
CA VAL A 91 3.23 -3.88 10.82
C VAL A 91 3.40 -5.39 10.68
N VAL A 92 2.30 -6.14 10.72
CA VAL A 92 2.34 -7.60 10.56
C VAL A 92 2.91 -7.99 9.19
N GLY A 93 2.47 -7.33 8.11
CA GLY A 93 2.98 -7.55 6.76
C GLY A 93 4.49 -7.26 6.64
N LEU A 94 4.91 -6.09 7.13
CA LEU A 94 6.30 -5.64 7.14
C LEU A 94 7.20 -6.66 7.85
N PHE A 95 6.85 -7.08 9.06
CA PHE A 95 7.63 -8.09 9.76
C PHE A 95 7.62 -9.43 9.02
N THR A 96 6.48 -9.88 8.53
CA THR A 96 6.37 -11.15 7.79
C THR A 96 7.31 -11.18 6.59
N VAL A 97 7.30 -10.13 5.77
CA VAL A 97 8.12 -10.08 4.56
C VAL A 97 9.57 -9.75 4.86
N ALA A 98 9.88 -8.92 5.85
CA ALA A 98 11.26 -8.70 6.29
C ALA A 98 11.92 -10.03 6.70
N HIS A 99 11.20 -10.87 7.45
CA HIS A 99 11.68 -12.20 7.82
C HIS A 99 11.77 -13.14 6.62
N ALA A 100 10.79 -13.14 5.71
CA ALA A 100 10.83 -13.96 4.51
C ALA A 100 12.00 -13.60 3.57
N VAL A 101 12.25 -12.30 3.37
CA VAL A 101 13.38 -11.80 2.57
C VAL A 101 14.69 -12.16 3.25
N ARG A 102 14.80 -11.95 4.58
CA ARG A 102 15.98 -12.36 5.35
C ARG A 102 16.25 -13.85 5.19
N TRP A 103 15.24 -14.69 5.35
CA TRP A 103 15.35 -16.14 5.18
C TRP A 103 15.78 -16.51 3.75
N ALA A 104 15.21 -15.84 2.74
CA ALA A 104 15.57 -16.04 1.33
C ALA A 104 17.01 -15.60 1.02
N LEU A 105 17.52 -14.57 1.70
CA LEU A 105 18.92 -14.16 1.60
C LEU A 105 19.86 -15.18 2.27
N GLU A 106 19.48 -15.77 3.40
CA GLU A 106 20.26 -16.78 4.11
C GLU A 106 20.34 -18.11 3.33
N HIS A 107 19.23 -18.57 2.73
CA HIS A 107 19.17 -19.86 2.05
C HIS A 107 19.48 -19.79 0.54
N ARG A 108 19.20 -18.65 -0.12
CA ARG A 108 19.28 -18.50 -1.59
C ARG A 108 19.88 -17.16 -2.02
N LYS A 109 20.95 -16.72 -1.34
CA LYS A 109 21.61 -15.41 -1.55
C LYS A 109 21.78 -15.00 -3.02
N ARG A 110 22.31 -15.89 -3.88
CA ARG A 110 22.56 -15.56 -5.29
C ARG A 110 21.28 -15.20 -6.04
N ALA A 111 20.25 -16.05 -5.94
CA ALA A 111 18.97 -15.82 -6.60
C ALA A 111 18.28 -14.56 -6.08
N THR A 112 18.27 -14.37 -4.75
CA THR A 112 17.64 -13.20 -4.12
C THR A 112 18.36 -11.90 -4.49
N MET A 113 19.70 -11.88 -4.53
CA MET A 113 20.46 -10.71 -4.97
C MET A 113 20.22 -10.40 -6.44
N THR A 114 20.22 -11.39 -7.33
CA THR A 114 19.89 -11.18 -8.75
C THR A 114 18.48 -10.61 -8.91
N PHE A 115 17.50 -11.13 -8.17
CA PHE A 115 16.13 -10.62 -8.17
C PHE A 115 16.06 -9.16 -7.73
N LEU A 116 16.64 -8.83 -6.57
CA LEU A 116 16.62 -7.46 -6.03
C LEU A 116 17.32 -6.46 -6.97
N VAL A 117 18.47 -6.84 -7.54
CA VAL A 117 19.20 -6.01 -8.51
C VAL A 117 18.37 -5.81 -9.77
N ALA A 118 17.78 -6.86 -10.33
CA ALA A 118 16.94 -6.76 -11.52
C ALA A 118 15.75 -5.82 -11.32
N LEU A 119 15.15 -5.86 -10.13
CA LEU A 119 14.00 -5.04 -9.78
C LEU A 119 14.39 -3.57 -9.49
N VAL A 120 15.57 -3.29 -8.91
CA VAL A 120 16.15 -1.92 -8.86
C VAL A 120 16.43 -1.38 -10.26
N VAL A 121 17.11 -2.17 -11.11
CA VAL A 121 17.44 -1.77 -12.49
C VAL A 121 16.17 -1.54 -13.30
N GLY A 122 15.15 -2.39 -13.14
CA GLY A 122 13.85 -2.23 -13.79
C GLY A 122 13.15 -0.92 -13.40
N ALA A 123 13.24 -0.53 -12.13
CA ALA A 123 12.66 0.72 -11.64
C ALA A 123 13.33 1.99 -12.25
N LEU A 124 14.60 1.92 -12.65
CA LEU A 124 15.32 3.04 -13.28
C LEU A 124 14.73 3.46 -14.64
N ARG A 125 13.97 2.59 -15.31
CA ARG A 125 13.31 2.92 -16.58
C ARG A 125 12.47 4.19 -16.46
N ALA A 126 11.70 4.33 -15.37
CA ALA A 126 10.78 5.45 -15.22
C ALA A 126 11.51 6.81 -15.15
N PRO A 127 12.53 7.01 -14.28
CA PRO A 127 13.34 8.22 -14.28
C PRO A 127 14.06 8.49 -15.61
N VAL A 128 14.63 7.46 -16.26
CA VAL A 128 15.36 7.62 -17.53
C VAL A 128 14.46 8.18 -18.63
N VAL A 129 13.25 7.64 -18.76
CA VAL A 129 12.29 8.13 -19.75
C VAL A 129 11.87 9.57 -19.44
N GLN A 130 11.62 9.92 -18.17
CA GLN A 130 11.25 11.29 -17.78
C GLN A 130 12.34 12.31 -18.11
N THR A 131 13.61 11.99 -17.85
CA THR A 131 14.73 12.88 -18.18
C THR A 131 14.93 13.00 -19.68
N ALA A 132 14.83 11.89 -20.43
CA ALA A 132 14.96 11.91 -21.89
C ALA A 132 13.87 12.73 -22.59
N THR A 133 12.66 12.81 -22.02
CA THR A 133 11.58 13.66 -22.54
C THR A 133 11.68 15.14 -22.15
N ARG A 134 12.57 15.49 -21.21
CA ARG A 134 12.77 16.87 -20.71
C ARG A 134 14.00 17.57 -21.32
N LEU A 135 14.77 16.87 -22.15
CA LEU A 135 15.90 17.38 -22.94
C LEU A 135 15.47 17.54 -24.40
#